data_AF-A0A2S7WQJ2-F1
#
_entry.id   AF-A0A2S7WQJ2-F1
#
_cell.length_a   1.000
_cell.length_b   1.000
_cell.length_c   1.000
_cell.angle_alpha   90.00
_cell.angle_beta   90.00
_cell.angle_gamma   90.00
#
_symmetry.space_group_name_H-M   'P 1'
#
loop_
_entity.id
_entity.type
_entity.pdbx_description
1 polymer ?
#
loop_
_entity_poly.entity_id
_entity_poly.type
_entity_poly.pdbx_seq_one_letter_code
_entity_poly.pdbx_strand_id
1 'polypeptide(L)'
;MKPKLLNIQFYLFKGIIIWSIITSLFTWLPLVRIIGKPDKYYWGILNVSGEGANGPYWIFVLGLTLAVSLLYSAFRVKARIYSYITILLWHLLVLYLVVMGFLQSKDTTIQGQGLHWEFPIWILVLTALLSIVCIVAWIRLEIKNGIHFKINTWQKQNSKMLIISGFLLFLAIYLFSVGDNYNWITSSAIIVTIIQWIFLVESFKPIL
;
A
#
# COMPACT_ATOMS: atom_id res chain seq x y z
N MET A 1 -19.06 -13.24 -26.22
CA MET A 1 -17.81 -12.65 -25.71
C MET A 1 -16.95 -13.77 -25.13
N LYS A 2 -15.67 -13.91 -25.50
CA LYS A 2 -14.87 -15.09 -25.15
C LYS A 2 -14.55 -15.10 -23.64
N PRO A 3 -14.97 -16.12 -22.86
CA PRO A 3 -14.78 -16.17 -21.40
C PRO A 3 -13.32 -16.00 -20.95
N LYS A 4 -12.36 -16.32 -21.83
CA LYS A 4 -10.92 -16.14 -21.59
C LYS A 4 -10.49 -14.67 -21.35
N LEU A 5 -11.09 -13.70 -22.04
CA LEU A 5 -10.68 -12.28 -21.90
C LEU A 5 -11.13 -11.68 -20.56
N LEU A 6 -12.28 -12.10 -20.05
CA LEU A 6 -12.80 -11.66 -18.75
C LEU A 6 -11.87 -12.12 -17.60
N ASN A 7 -11.36 -13.35 -17.72
CA ASN A 7 -10.43 -13.91 -16.74
C ASN A 7 -9.12 -13.12 -16.67
N ILE A 8 -8.52 -12.77 -17.81
CA ILE A 8 -7.24 -12.03 -17.85
C ILE A 8 -7.38 -10.68 -17.15
N GLN A 9 -8.42 -9.91 -17.46
CA GLN A 9 -8.66 -8.62 -16.83
C GLN A 9 -8.84 -8.73 -15.32
N PHE A 10 -9.57 -9.75 -14.87
CA PHE A 10 -9.80 -10.01 -13.45
C PHE A 10 -8.48 -10.31 -12.71
N TYR A 11 -7.63 -11.17 -13.26
CA TYR A 11 -6.33 -11.46 -12.68
C TYR A 11 -5.40 -10.24 -12.70
N LEU A 12 -5.44 -9.44 -13.77
CA LEU A 12 -4.66 -8.22 -13.88
C LEU A 12 -5.06 -7.20 -12.82
N PHE A 13 -6.36 -6.96 -12.63
CA PHE A 13 -6.88 -6.10 -11.57
C PHE A 13 -6.45 -6.60 -10.19
N LYS A 14 -6.61 -7.91 -9.92
CA LYS A 14 -6.16 -8.51 -8.65
C LYS A 14 -4.67 -8.29 -8.40
N GLY A 15 -3.84 -8.51 -9.42
CA GLY A 15 -2.40 -8.29 -9.34
C GLY A 15 -2.06 -6.83 -9.01
N ILE A 16 -2.71 -5.87 -9.68
CA ILE A 16 -2.54 -4.43 -9.41
C ILE A 16 -2.92 -4.10 -7.97
N ILE A 17 -4.03 -4.63 -7.46
CA ILE A 17 -4.45 -4.40 -6.07
C ILE A 17 -3.46 -4.99 -5.09
N ILE A 18 -3.03 -6.24 -5.27
CA ILE A 18 -2.04 -6.88 -4.38
C ILE A 18 -0.76 -6.04 -4.36
N TRP A 19 -0.30 -5.58 -5.53
CA TRP A 19 0.87 -4.73 -5.62
C TRP A 19 0.67 -3.35 -4.97
N SER A 20 -0.52 -2.74 -5.09
CA SER A 20 -0.89 -1.53 -4.36
C SER A 20 -0.88 -1.73 -2.84
N ILE A 21 -1.37 -2.87 -2.34
CA ILE A 21 -1.32 -3.21 -0.91
C ILE A 21 0.14 -3.27 -0.45
N ILE A 22 1.00 -4.02 -1.16
CA ILE A 22 2.42 -4.17 -0.83
C ILE A 22 3.13 -2.81 -0.82
N THR A 23 2.98 -2.02 -1.89
CA THR A 23 3.66 -0.72 -2.01
C THR A 23 3.14 0.31 -0.99
N SER A 24 1.85 0.27 -0.63
CA SER A 24 1.30 1.18 0.38
C SER A 24 1.84 0.93 1.79
N LEU A 25 2.40 -0.24 2.08
CA LEU A 25 3.11 -0.50 3.33
C LEU A 25 4.33 0.42 3.51
N PHE A 26 4.94 0.93 2.43
CA PHE A 26 6.01 1.96 2.52
C PHE A 26 5.55 3.26 3.17
N THR A 27 4.24 3.54 3.18
CA THR A 27 3.67 4.70 3.86
C THR A 27 3.03 4.33 5.19
N TRP A 28 2.37 3.17 5.24
CA TRP A 28 1.61 2.76 6.40
C TRP A 28 2.48 2.27 7.56
N LEU A 29 3.48 1.41 7.30
CA LEU A 29 4.36 0.90 8.35
C LEU A 29 5.12 2.02 9.07
N PRO A 30 5.79 2.96 8.37
CA PRO A 30 6.44 4.10 9.02
C PRO A 30 5.47 4.91 9.86
N LEU A 31 4.27 5.18 9.37
CA LEU A 31 3.29 6.00 10.10
C LEU A 31 2.83 5.34 11.41
N VAL A 32 2.47 4.05 11.38
CA VAL A 32 2.08 3.31 12.59
C VAL A 32 3.24 3.25 13.59
N ARG A 33 4.48 3.09 13.09
CA ARG A 33 5.67 3.11 13.94
C ARG A 33 5.95 4.49 14.53
N ILE A 34 5.76 5.58 13.79
CA ILE A 34 5.86 6.96 14.29
C ILE A 34 4.82 7.19 15.40
N ILE A 35 3.59 6.72 15.23
CA ILE A 35 2.54 6.84 16.24
C ILE A 35 2.89 6.06 17.51
N GLY A 36 3.35 4.81 17.37
CA GLY A 36 3.72 3.97 18.51
C GLY A 36 5.02 4.39 19.20
N LYS A 37 5.98 4.95 18.46
CA LYS A 37 7.32 5.29 18.95
C LYS A 37 7.85 6.59 18.31
N PRO A 38 7.29 7.75 18.68
CA PRO A 38 7.51 9.03 18.00
C PRO A 38 8.92 9.61 18.13
N ASP A 39 9.75 9.12 19.05
CA ASP A 39 11.06 9.74 19.32
C ASP A 39 12.26 8.88 18.91
N LYS A 40 12.06 7.64 18.43
CA LYS A 40 13.17 6.67 18.26
C LYS A 40 13.21 5.99 16.89
N TYR A 41 12.47 6.52 15.92
CA TYR A 41 12.37 5.93 14.59
C TYR A 41 12.93 6.87 13.51
N TYR A 42 14.13 6.55 13.02
CA TYR A 42 14.70 7.23 11.86
C TYR A 42 14.04 6.75 10.57
N TRP A 43 13.63 7.70 9.75
CA TRP A 43 13.12 7.45 8.42
C TRP A 43 13.71 8.45 7.43
N GLY A 44 13.82 8.02 6.18
CA GLY A 44 14.31 8.83 5.09
C GLY A 44 13.72 8.35 3.78
N ILE A 45 13.21 9.29 2.99
CA ILE A 45 12.75 9.07 1.62
C ILE A 45 13.34 10.21 0.78
N LEU A 46 14.23 9.87 -0.15
CA LEU A 46 14.98 10.84 -0.94
C LEU A 46 15.80 11.78 -0.02
N ASN A 47 15.82 13.08 -0.33
CA ASN A 47 16.48 14.11 0.47
C ASN A 47 15.65 14.56 1.69
N VAL A 48 14.56 13.86 2.00
CA VAL A 48 13.72 14.16 3.14
C VAL A 48 13.90 13.09 4.19
N SER A 49 14.42 13.47 5.35
CA SER A 49 14.63 12.58 6.48
C SER A 49 14.11 13.19 7.77
N GLY A 50 13.92 12.34 8.77
CA GLY A 50 13.42 12.75 10.07
C GLY A 50 13.62 11.68 11.13
N GLU A 51 13.55 12.13 12.38
CA GLU A 51 13.47 11.26 13.55
C GLU A 51 12.05 11.32 14.10
N GLY A 52 11.32 10.24 13.87
CA GLY A 52 9.95 10.03 14.30
C GLY A 52 9.02 11.18 13.93
N ALA A 53 8.37 11.78 14.92
CA ALA A 53 7.43 12.88 14.73
C ALA A 53 8.09 14.27 14.56
N ASN A 54 9.40 14.38 14.80
CA ASN A 54 10.15 15.64 14.69
C ASN A 54 10.56 15.99 13.25
N GLY A 55 10.39 15.05 12.30
CA GLY A 55 10.58 15.29 10.87
C GLY A 55 9.28 15.64 10.12
N PRO A 56 9.33 15.81 8.79
CA PRO A 56 8.14 16.08 7.97
C PRO A 56 7.26 14.82 7.75
N TYR A 57 6.78 14.22 8.84
CA TYR A 57 6.03 12.96 8.83
C TYR A 57 4.67 13.05 8.09
N TRP A 58 4.18 14.27 7.84
CA TRP A 58 2.96 14.53 7.07
C TRP A 58 3.00 13.89 5.67
N ILE A 59 4.19 13.65 5.11
CA ILE A 59 4.35 12.95 3.83
C ILE A 59 3.73 11.55 3.90
N PHE A 60 3.90 10.83 5.02
CA PHE A 60 3.28 9.52 5.22
C PHE A 60 1.75 9.63 5.37
N VAL A 61 1.25 10.70 5.98
CA VAL A 61 -0.20 10.95 6.11
C VAL A 61 -0.82 11.20 4.74
N LEU A 62 -0.18 11.99 3.88
CA LEU A 62 -0.62 12.21 2.51
C LEU A 62 -0.57 10.91 1.69
N GLY A 63 0.53 10.16 1.82
CA GLY A 63 0.69 8.85 1.19
C GLY A 63 -0.42 7.88 1.61
N LEU A 64 -0.70 7.77 2.90
CA LEU A 64 -1.80 6.97 3.43
C LEU A 64 -3.16 7.41 2.88
N THR A 65 -3.42 8.72 2.87
CA THR A 65 -4.68 9.27 2.35
C THR A 65 -4.89 8.87 0.90
N LEU A 66 -3.84 8.96 0.08
CA LEU A 66 -3.88 8.51 -1.31
C LEU A 66 -4.08 6.99 -1.43
N ALA A 67 -3.35 6.20 -0.62
CA ALA A 67 -3.46 4.73 -0.63
C ALA A 67 -4.87 4.26 -0.23
N VAL A 68 -5.46 4.83 0.83
CA VAL A 68 -6.84 4.54 1.23
C VAL A 68 -7.81 4.97 0.14
N SER A 69 -7.63 6.16 -0.44
CA SER A 69 -8.48 6.65 -1.54
C SER A 69 -8.45 5.71 -2.75
N LEU A 70 -7.27 5.20 -3.11
CA LEU A 70 -7.06 4.21 -4.16
C LEU A 70 -7.79 2.90 -3.86
N LEU A 71 -7.60 2.35 -2.66
CA LEU A 71 -8.15 1.04 -2.30
C LEU A 71 -9.67 1.13 -2.16
N TYR A 72 -10.17 2.22 -1.58
CA TYR A 72 -11.60 2.48 -1.50
C TYR A 72 -12.21 2.67 -2.90
N SER A 73 -11.60 3.50 -3.75
CA SER A 73 -12.12 3.76 -5.10
C SER A 73 -12.11 2.52 -5.99
N ALA A 74 -11.14 1.62 -5.80
CA ALA A 74 -11.05 0.36 -6.54
C ALA A 74 -12.28 -0.54 -6.35
N PHE A 75 -12.90 -0.51 -5.17
CA PHE A 75 -13.98 -1.44 -4.79
C PHE A 75 -15.36 -0.79 -4.58
N ARG A 76 -15.44 0.50 -4.24
CA ARG A 76 -16.68 1.12 -3.76
C ARG A 76 -17.17 2.31 -4.59
N VAL A 77 -16.36 2.84 -5.51
CA VAL A 77 -16.74 4.04 -6.29
C VAL A 77 -17.30 3.67 -7.66
N LYS A 78 -18.44 4.30 -8.02
CA LYS A 78 -19.20 4.00 -9.26
C LYS A 78 -18.49 4.51 -10.49
N ALA A 79 -18.00 5.75 -10.38
CA ALA A 79 -17.26 6.41 -11.43
C ALA A 79 -15.83 5.85 -11.46
N ARG A 80 -15.62 4.84 -12.31
CA ARG A 80 -14.35 4.10 -12.46
C ARG A 80 -13.15 4.98 -12.81
N ILE A 81 -13.40 6.15 -13.39
CA ILE A 81 -12.37 7.15 -13.65
C ILE A 81 -11.59 7.52 -12.37
N TYR A 82 -12.26 7.60 -11.22
CA TYR A 82 -11.58 7.86 -9.95
C TYR A 82 -10.62 6.73 -9.59
N SER A 83 -11.04 5.48 -9.74
CA SER A 83 -10.18 4.31 -9.53
C SER A 83 -8.95 4.37 -10.43
N TYR A 84 -9.13 4.69 -11.71
CA TYR A 84 -8.03 4.80 -12.68
C TYR A 84 -7.04 5.90 -12.29
N ILE A 85 -7.53 7.09 -11.97
CA ILE A 85 -6.70 8.23 -11.57
C ILE A 85 -5.94 7.91 -10.30
N THR A 86 -6.61 7.42 -9.24
CA THR A 86 -5.94 7.15 -7.97
C THR A 86 -4.91 6.02 -8.08
N ILE A 87 -5.21 4.95 -8.83
CA ILE A 87 -4.27 3.85 -9.08
C ILE A 87 -3.05 4.35 -9.84
N LEU A 88 -3.27 5.10 -10.94
CA LEU A 88 -2.17 5.61 -11.73
C LEU A 88 -1.32 6.61 -10.95
N LEU A 89 -1.94 7.53 -10.21
CA LEU A 89 -1.24 8.53 -9.39
C LEU A 89 -0.36 7.86 -8.32
N TRP A 90 -0.89 6.84 -7.63
CA TRP A 90 -0.13 6.08 -6.64
C TRP A 90 1.10 5.41 -7.25
N HIS A 91 0.93 4.68 -8.36
CA HIS A 91 2.04 3.96 -8.97
C HIS A 91 3.05 4.88 -9.67
N LEU A 92 2.63 6.04 -10.16
CA LEU A 92 3.55 7.08 -10.63
C LEU A 92 4.35 7.68 -9.47
N LEU A 93 3.73 7.88 -8.30
CA LEU A 93 4.45 8.32 -7.11
C LEU A 93 5.47 7.27 -6.66
N VAL A 94 5.08 6.00 -6.59
CA VAL A 94 6.01 4.90 -6.26
C VAL A 94 7.17 4.84 -7.27
N LEU A 95 6.87 4.90 -8.57
CA LEU A 95 7.89 4.92 -9.62
C LEU A 95 8.84 6.11 -9.44
N TYR A 96 8.31 7.31 -9.19
CA TYR A 96 9.11 8.50 -8.96
C TYR A 96 10.06 8.32 -7.77
N LEU A 97 9.54 7.88 -6.61
CA LEU A 97 10.35 7.67 -5.41
C LEU A 97 11.48 6.66 -5.65
N VAL A 98 11.17 5.56 -6.32
CA VAL A 98 12.14 4.49 -6.57
C VAL A 98 13.19 4.91 -7.61
N VAL A 99 12.79 5.60 -8.68
CA VAL A 99 13.73 6.13 -9.70
C VAL A 99 14.65 7.18 -9.08
N MET A 100 14.11 8.11 -8.29
CA MET A 100 14.92 9.14 -7.65
C MET A 100 15.90 8.52 -6.64
N GLY A 101 15.47 7.52 -5.86
CA GLY A 101 16.38 6.76 -4.99
C GLY A 101 17.50 6.05 -5.77
N PHE A 102 17.17 5.42 -6.90
CA PHE A 102 18.15 4.77 -7.77
C PHE A 102 19.14 5.76 -8.41
N LEU A 103 18.67 6.96 -8.79
CA LEU A 103 19.53 7.99 -9.39
C LEU A 103 20.50 8.62 -8.38
N GLN A 104 20.13 8.68 -7.09
CA GLN A 104 21.00 9.21 -6.04
C GLN A 104 22.18 8.28 -5.72
N SER A 105 21.95 6.97 -5.71
CA SER A 105 23.03 5.99 -5.61
C SER A 105 22.61 4.68 -6.28
N LYS A 106 23.36 4.28 -7.31
CA LYS A 106 23.09 3.05 -8.09
C LYS A 106 23.28 1.78 -7.26
N ASP A 107 24.11 1.86 -6.23
CA ASP A 107 24.40 0.75 -5.30
C ASP A 107 23.49 0.79 -4.06
N THR A 108 22.46 1.65 -4.05
CA THR A 108 21.52 1.70 -2.93
C THR A 108 20.79 0.38 -2.76
N THR A 109 20.92 -0.19 -1.58
CA THR A 109 20.11 -1.31 -1.12
C THR A 109 18.99 -0.80 -0.22
N ILE A 110 17.84 -1.45 -0.29
CA ILE A 110 16.75 -1.24 0.67
C ILE A 110 17.00 -2.20 1.82
N GLN A 111 17.22 -1.64 3.01
CA GLN A 111 17.42 -2.39 4.23
C GLN A 111 16.14 -2.39 5.06
N GLY A 112 15.64 -3.58 5.37
CA GLY A 112 14.53 -3.72 6.29
C GLY A 112 14.98 -3.77 7.74
N GLN A 113 14.76 -2.69 8.48
CA GLN A 113 14.97 -2.68 9.93
C GLN A 113 14.03 -3.70 10.60
N GLY A 114 14.62 -4.66 11.34
CA GLY A 114 13.91 -5.70 12.09
C GLY A 114 13.94 -7.10 11.47
N LEU A 115 14.14 -7.24 10.15
CA LEU A 115 14.16 -8.54 9.45
C LEU A 115 15.47 -8.83 8.71
N HIS A 116 16.48 -7.94 8.80
CA HIS A 116 17.82 -8.10 8.21
C HIS A 116 17.83 -8.50 6.73
N TRP A 117 16.88 -8.00 5.96
CA TRP A 117 16.76 -8.26 4.52
C TRP A 117 17.27 -7.05 3.74
N GLU A 118 18.02 -7.32 2.67
CA GLU A 118 18.60 -6.31 1.79
C GLU A 118 18.33 -6.67 0.33
N PHE A 119 17.81 -5.71 -0.45
CA PHE A 119 17.57 -5.89 -1.88
C PHE A 119 18.04 -4.68 -2.66
N PRO A 120 18.61 -4.87 -3.87
CA PRO A 120 19.05 -3.76 -4.69
C PRO A 120 17.85 -2.99 -5.23
N ILE A 121 17.90 -1.65 -5.15
CA ILE A 121 16.77 -0.77 -5.47
C ILE A 121 16.31 -0.88 -6.93
N TRP A 122 17.17 -1.31 -7.86
CA TRP A 122 16.82 -1.46 -9.28
C TRP A 122 15.70 -2.49 -9.53
N ILE A 123 15.57 -3.51 -8.67
CA ILE A 123 14.46 -4.48 -8.76
C ILE A 123 13.13 -3.76 -8.55
N LEU A 124 13.09 -2.76 -7.67
CA LEU A 124 11.89 -1.95 -7.47
C LEU A 124 11.60 -1.04 -8.69
N VAL A 125 12.63 -0.53 -9.38
CA VAL A 125 12.43 0.29 -10.59
C VAL A 125 11.71 -0.54 -11.66
N LEU A 126 12.19 -1.76 -11.91
CA LEU A 126 11.61 -2.66 -12.91
C LEU A 126 10.17 -3.04 -12.56
N THR A 127 9.91 -3.39 -11.30
CA THR A 127 8.55 -3.76 -10.85
C THR A 127 7.60 -2.57 -10.86
N ALA A 128 8.06 -1.36 -10.54
CA ALA A 128 7.27 -0.14 -10.66
C ALA A 128 6.90 0.16 -12.13
N LEU A 129 7.87 0.08 -13.07
CA LEU A 129 7.59 0.25 -14.49
C LEU A 129 6.59 -0.80 -15.02
N LEU A 130 6.77 -2.07 -14.64
CA LEU A 130 5.86 -3.15 -15.02
C LEU A 130 4.45 -2.89 -14.51
N SER A 131 4.30 -2.38 -13.29
CA SER A 131 2.98 -2.05 -12.74
C SER A 131 2.25 -0.99 -13.55
N ILE A 132 2.95 0.05 -14.05
CA ILE A 132 2.35 1.06 -14.94
C ILE A 132 1.84 0.43 -16.23
N VAL A 133 2.62 -0.46 -16.85
CA VAL A 133 2.19 -1.19 -18.06
C VAL A 133 0.94 -2.03 -17.78
N CYS A 134 0.93 -2.77 -16.66
CA CYS A 134 -0.23 -3.56 -16.23
C CYS A 134 -1.47 -2.69 -16.00
N ILE A 135 -1.33 -1.52 -15.37
CA ILE A 135 -2.41 -0.58 -15.11
C ILE A 135 -3.00 -0.03 -16.41
N VAL A 136 -2.14 0.42 -17.33
CA VAL A 136 -2.59 0.93 -18.64
C VAL A 136 -3.29 -0.17 -19.43
N ALA A 137 -2.76 -1.39 -19.43
CA ALA A 137 -3.38 -2.54 -20.08
C ALA A 137 -4.75 -2.85 -19.46
N TRP A 138 -4.86 -2.84 -18.13
CA TRP A 138 -6.11 -3.06 -17.41
C TRP A 138 -7.17 -2.01 -17.75
N ILE A 139 -6.81 -0.72 -17.68
CA ILE A 139 -7.71 0.39 -18.01
C ILE A 139 -8.21 0.26 -19.45
N ARG A 140 -7.31 -0.01 -20.41
CA ARG A 140 -7.68 -0.19 -21.82
C ARG A 140 -8.64 -1.36 -22.02
N LEU A 141 -8.38 -2.49 -21.36
CA LEU A 141 -9.26 -3.66 -21.41
C LEU A 141 -10.64 -3.36 -20.79
N GLU A 142 -10.68 -2.67 -19.65
CA GLU A 142 -11.93 -2.33 -18.97
C GLU A 142 -12.79 -1.38 -19.79
N ILE A 143 -12.20 -0.33 -20.37
CA ILE A 143 -12.89 0.62 -21.27
C ILE A 143 -13.38 -0.09 -22.52
N LYS A 144 -12.52 -0.87 -23.18
CA LYS A 144 -12.87 -1.60 -24.40
C LYS A 144 -14.02 -2.60 -24.19
N ASN A 145 -14.06 -3.24 -23.02
CA ASN A 145 -15.07 -4.24 -22.69
C ASN A 145 -16.36 -3.64 -22.11
N GLY A 146 -16.41 -2.33 -21.85
CA GLY A 146 -17.61 -1.66 -21.32
C GLY A 146 -18.11 -2.24 -20.00
N ILE A 147 -17.19 -2.70 -19.13
CA ILE A 147 -17.59 -3.43 -17.92
C ILE A 147 -18.28 -2.50 -16.94
N HIS A 148 -19.56 -2.80 -16.67
CA HIS A 148 -20.32 -2.13 -15.64
C HIS A 148 -19.98 -2.72 -14.28
N PHE A 149 -19.28 -1.94 -13.46
CA PHE A 149 -18.98 -2.31 -12.09
C PHE A 149 -20.24 -2.17 -11.23
N LYS A 150 -20.75 -3.29 -10.70
CA LYS A 150 -21.86 -3.28 -9.74
C LYS A 150 -21.32 -3.00 -8.35
N ILE A 151 -21.77 -1.91 -7.74
CA ILE A 151 -21.46 -1.62 -6.34
C ILE A 151 -22.44 -2.40 -5.46
N ASN A 152 -21.89 -3.20 -4.57
CA ASN A 152 -22.66 -3.79 -3.49
C ASN A 152 -22.68 -2.84 -2.29
N THR A 153 -23.79 -2.84 -1.56
CA THR A 153 -23.91 -2.09 -0.30
C THR A 153 -22.91 -2.58 0.74
N TRP A 154 -22.64 -1.75 1.74
CA TRP A 154 -21.78 -2.16 2.86
C TRP A 154 -22.49 -3.25 3.68
N GLN A 155 -21.85 -4.43 3.80
CA GLN A 155 -22.43 -5.57 4.52
C GLN A 155 -21.87 -5.67 5.94
N LYS A 156 -22.57 -6.42 6.81
CA LYS A 156 -22.14 -6.64 8.21
C LYS A 156 -20.73 -7.24 8.30
N GLN A 157 -20.34 -8.10 7.38
CA GLN A 157 -19.00 -8.70 7.37
C GLN A 157 -17.90 -7.69 7.01
N ASN A 158 -18.19 -6.68 6.16
CA ASN A 158 -17.28 -5.56 5.96
C ASN A 158 -17.06 -4.78 7.26
N SER A 159 -18.13 -4.50 8.02
CA SER A 159 -18.01 -3.85 9.33
C SER A 159 -17.20 -4.69 10.31
N LYS A 160 -17.39 -6.02 10.33
CA LYS A 160 -16.58 -6.92 11.17
C LYS A 160 -15.09 -6.83 10.82
N MET A 161 -14.73 -6.88 9.54
CA MET A 161 -13.35 -6.74 9.09
C MET A 161 -12.75 -5.38 9.48
N LEU A 162 -13.52 -4.30 9.33
CA LEU A 162 -13.10 -2.95 9.74
C LEU A 162 -12.86 -2.86 11.26
N ILE A 163 -13.76 -3.44 12.08
CA ILE A 163 -13.60 -3.47 13.53
C ILE A 163 -12.37 -4.29 13.93
N ILE A 164 -12.17 -5.47 13.33
CA ILE A 164 -10.97 -6.30 13.55
C ILE A 164 -9.71 -5.51 13.19
N SER A 165 -9.72 -4.83 12.04
CA SER A 165 -8.61 -3.96 11.61
C SER A 165 -8.34 -2.85 12.63
N GLY A 166 -9.39 -2.23 13.19
CA GLY A 166 -9.24 -1.24 14.27
C GLY A 166 -8.55 -1.82 15.51
N PHE A 167 -8.97 -2.98 16.00
CA PHE A 167 -8.31 -3.64 17.14
C PHE A 167 -6.86 -4.00 16.85
N LEU A 168 -6.56 -4.52 15.66
CA LEU A 168 -5.19 -4.84 15.26
C LEU A 168 -4.31 -3.59 15.16
N LEU A 169 -4.87 -2.44 14.78
CA LEU A 169 -4.13 -1.17 14.76
C LEU A 169 -3.71 -0.76 16.16
N PHE A 170 -4.63 -0.79 17.13
CA PHE A 170 -4.30 -0.50 18.52
C PHE A 170 -3.25 -1.48 19.07
N LEU A 171 -3.38 -2.77 18.75
CA LEU A 171 -2.38 -3.76 19.12
C LEU A 171 -1.01 -3.46 18.50
N ALA A 172 -0.94 -3.11 17.21
CA ALA A 172 0.31 -2.75 16.54
C ALA A 172 0.97 -1.52 17.18
N ILE A 173 0.20 -0.46 17.45
CA ILE A 173 0.68 0.75 18.13
C ILE A 173 1.23 0.40 19.51
N TYR A 174 0.49 -0.40 20.28
CA TYR A 174 0.95 -0.87 21.59
C TYR A 174 2.27 -1.65 21.48
N LEU A 175 2.36 -2.63 20.58
CA LEU A 175 3.58 -3.42 20.39
C LEU A 175 4.77 -2.54 19.96
N PHE A 176 4.58 -1.55 19.10
CA PHE A 176 5.65 -0.60 18.75
C PHE A 176 6.07 0.27 19.93
N SER A 177 5.14 0.64 20.81
CA SER A 177 5.45 1.47 21.98
C SER A 177 6.33 0.76 23.02
N VAL A 178 6.16 -0.56 23.17
CA VAL A 178 6.95 -1.38 24.11
C VAL A 178 8.15 -2.08 23.44
N GLY A 179 8.14 -2.22 22.11
CA GLY A 179 9.19 -2.88 21.34
C GLY A 179 10.43 -2.01 21.14
N ASP A 180 11.59 -2.63 20.97
CA ASP A 180 12.87 -1.96 20.63
C ASP A 180 13.27 -2.21 19.18
N ASN A 181 14.21 -1.41 18.65
CA ASN A 181 14.46 -1.32 17.21
C ASN A 181 14.85 -2.65 16.51
N TYR A 182 15.15 -3.71 17.26
CA TYR A 182 15.56 -5.02 16.74
C TYR A 182 15.08 -6.22 17.59
N ASN A 183 13.98 -6.10 18.35
CA ASN A 183 13.45 -7.22 19.14
C ASN A 183 12.24 -7.91 18.48
N TRP A 184 11.91 -9.11 18.96
CA TRP A 184 10.79 -9.92 18.46
C TRP A 184 9.43 -9.22 18.59
N ILE A 185 9.30 -8.31 19.56
CA ILE A 185 8.09 -7.50 19.77
C ILE A 185 7.87 -6.55 18.59
N THR A 186 8.92 -5.87 18.13
CA THR A 186 8.87 -5.01 16.93
C THR A 186 8.57 -5.81 15.67
N SER A 187 9.17 -7.00 15.51
CA SER A 187 8.83 -7.89 14.39
C SER A 187 7.35 -8.32 14.43
N SER A 188 6.81 -8.59 15.62
CA SER A 188 5.39 -8.87 15.82
C SER A 188 4.52 -7.66 15.47
N ALA A 189 4.92 -6.45 15.87
CA ALA A 189 4.22 -5.21 15.52
C ALA A 189 4.14 -5.00 14.01
N ILE A 190 5.23 -5.27 13.28
CA ILE A 190 5.26 -5.22 11.80
C ILE A 190 4.27 -6.22 11.20
N ILE A 191 4.29 -7.47 11.65
CA ILE A 191 3.37 -8.52 11.16
C ILE A 191 1.91 -8.14 11.43
N VAL A 192 1.61 -7.69 12.66
CA VAL A 192 0.26 -7.23 13.04
C VAL A 192 -0.17 -6.05 12.17
N THR A 193 0.73 -5.12 11.84
CA THR A 193 0.43 -3.97 10.96
C THR A 193 0.12 -4.42 9.52
N ILE A 194 0.88 -5.39 8.99
CA ILE A 194 0.62 -5.95 7.64
C ILE A 194 -0.75 -6.64 7.61
N ILE A 195 -1.03 -7.49 8.61
CA ILE A 195 -2.31 -8.19 8.72
C ILE A 195 -3.46 -7.17 8.86
N GLN A 196 -3.29 -6.19 9.75
CA GLN A 196 -4.25 -5.11 9.96
C GLN A 196 -4.59 -4.38 8.66
N TRP A 197 -3.57 -4.07 7.85
CA TRP A 197 -3.72 -3.40 6.56
C TRP A 197 -4.49 -4.26 5.56
N ILE A 198 -4.20 -5.56 5.49
CA ILE A 198 -4.96 -6.52 4.68
C ILE A 198 -6.43 -6.51 5.10
N PHE A 199 -6.73 -6.63 6.41
CA PHE A 199 -8.11 -6.59 6.91
C PHE A 199 -8.84 -5.28 6.58
N LEU A 200 -8.14 -4.13 6.61
CA LEU A 200 -8.71 -2.86 6.19
C LEU A 200 -9.12 -2.90 4.72
N VAL A 201 -8.25 -3.41 3.84
CA VAL A 201 -8.53 -3.49 2.40
C VAL A 201 -9.63 -4.51 2.09
N GLU A 202 -9.63 -5.67 2.75
CA GLU A 202 -10.70 -6.67 2.63
C GLU A 202 -12.06 -6.08 3.06
N SER A 203 -12.07 -5.18 4.06
CA SER A 203 -13.30 -4.49 4.46
C SER A 203 -13.92 -3.66 3.32
N PHE A 204 -13.12 -3.17 2.37
CA PHE A 204 -13.63 -2.45 1.22
C PHE A 204 -14.17 -3.34 0.11
N LYS A 205 -13.77 -4.61 0.04
CA LYS A 205 -14.20 -5.50 -1.04
C LYS A 205 -15.68 -5.85 -0.94
N PRO A 206 -16.39 -5.97 -2.07
CA PRO A 206 -17.72 -6.57 -2.07
C PRO A 206 -17.60 -8.05 -1.71
N ILE A 207 -18.42 -8.51 -0.78
CA ILE A 207 -18.54 -9.92 -0.43
C ILE A 207 -19.58 -10.52 -1.37
N LEU A 208 -19.18 -11.58 -2.07
CA LEU A 208 -20.02 -12.32 -3.02
C LEU A 208 -20.84 -13.38 -2.29
#